data_AF-A0AAQ0D5Y4-F1
#
_entry.id   AF-A0AAQ0D5Y4-F1
#
_cell.length_a   1.000
_cell.length_b   1.000
_cell.length_c   1.000
_cell.angle_alpha   90.00
_cell.angle_beta   90.00
_cell.angle_gamma   90.00
#
_symmetry.space_group_name_H-M   'P 1'
#
loop_
_entity.id
_entity.type
_entity.pdbx_description
1 polymer ?
#
loop_
_entity_poly.entity_id
_entity_poly.type
_entity_poly.pdbx_seq_one_letter_code
_entity_poly.pdbx_strand_id
1 'polypeptide(L)'
;MNNEELESKLLLIKQSIDVLQEELAPHLKTKDLVLLRYGYNVEEIKKLNDYLFELTFNEDKVTKKEFKEVLCDIRELPEIPNRQVDDVLEGYRNSNLHVDVINNILNSDE
;
A
#
# COMPACT_ATOMS: atom_id res chain seq x y z
N MET A 1 26.51 3.58 -12.97
CA MET A 1 25.73 2.36 -12.72
C MET A 1 24.70 2.27 -13.84
N ASN A 2 24.67 1.16 -14.57
CA ASN A 2 23.69 0.91 -15.63
C ASN A 2 22.30 0.71 -14.98
N ASN A 3 21.22 1.15 -15.64
CA ASN A 3 19.85 0.96 -15.17
C ASN A 3 19.52 -0.52 -14.89
N GLU A 4 19.99 -1.45 -15.73
CA GLU A 4 19.78 -2.89 -15.53
C GLU A 4 20.47 -3.41 -14.25
N GLU A 5 21.65 -2.87 -13.94
CA GLU A 5 22.40 -3.23 -12.74
C GLU A 5 21.67 -2.73 -11.47
N LEU A 6 21.04 -1.56 -11.56
CA LEU A 6 20.22 -1.00 -10.48
C LEU A 6 18.94 -1.83 -10.27
N GLU A 7 18.22 -2.15 -11.34
CA GLU A 7 17.00 -2.97 -11.29
C GLU A 7 17.28 -4.36 -10.70
N SER A 8 18.39 -4.99 -11.10
CA SER A 8 18.82 -6.28 -10.55
C SER A 8 19.11 -6.19 -9.05
N LYS A 9 19.83 -5.16 -8.60
CA LYS A 9 20.09 -4.95 -7.16
C LYS A 9 18.82 -4.70 -6.37
N LEU A 10 17.89 -3.90 -6.90
CA LEU A 10 16.60 -3.63 -6.26
C LEU A 10 15.77 -4.90 -6.12
N LEU A 11 15.74 -5.75 -7.14
CA LEU A 11 15.06 -7.04 -7.09
C LEU A 11 15.64 -7.94 -5.99
N LEU A 12 16.97 -8.05 -5.90
CA LEU A 12 17.63 -8.85 -4.87
C LEU A 12 17.33 -8.34 -3.45
N ILE A 13 17.29 -7.02 -3.26
CA ILE A 13 16.93 -6.40 -1.97
C ILE A 13 15.49 -6.77 -1.60
N LYS A 14 14.55 -6.63 -2.55
CA LYS A 14 13.14 -6.98 -2.34
C LYS A 14 12.97 -8.45 -1.95
N GLN A 15 13.62 -9.36 -2.68
CA GLN A 15 13.60 -10.79 -2.37
C GLN A 15 14.19 -11.09 -0.99
N SER A 16 15.27 -10.41 -0.61
CA SER A 16 15.90 -10.58 0.71
C SER A 16 14.96 -10.10 1.83
N ILE A 17 14.24 -9.00 1.62
CA ILE A 17 13.24 -8.49 2.54
C ILE A 17 12.07 -9.47 2.67
N ASP A 18 11.58 -10.01 1.56
CA ASP A 18 10.49 -11.00 1.56
C ASP A 18 10.89 -12.25 2.37
N VAL A 19 12.10 -12.79 2.17
CA VAL A 19 12.62 -13.93 2.95
C VAL A 19 12.75 -13.59 4.44
N LEU A 20 13.29 -12.41 4.78
CA LEU A 20 13.41 -11.99 6.18
C LEU A 20 12.04 -11.81 6.84
N GLN A 21 11.05 -11.29 6.11
CA GLN A 21 9.69 -11.18 6.59
C GLN A 21 9.12 -12.58 6.87
N GLU A 22 9.25 -13.52 5.95
CA GLU A 22 8.73 -14.89 6.11
C GLU A 22 9.36 -15.62 7.30
N GLU A 23 10.68 -15.52 7.47
CA GLU A 23 11.43 -16.27 8.50
C GLU A 23 11.38 -15.63 9.88
N LEU A 24 11.45 -14.30 9.97
CA LEU A 24 11.62 -13.60 11.25
C LEU A 24 10.35 -12.92 11.75
N ALA A 25 9.48 -12.45 10.85
CA ALA A 25 8.32 -11.65 11.21
C ALA A 25 7.17 -11.82 10.21
N PRO A 26 6.57 -13.03 10.11
CA PRO A 26 5.58 -13.36 9.06
C PRO A 26 4.30 -12.51 9.13
N HIS A 27 4.07 -11.84 10.25
CA HIS A 27 2.93 -10.96 10.49
C HIS A 27 3.26 -9.48 10.33
N LEU A 28 4.52 -9.11 10.06
CA LEU A 28 4.93 -7.73 9.86
C LEU A 28 4.32 -7.20 8.56
N LYS A 29 3.41 -6.23 8.65
CA LYS A 29 2.85 -5.51 7.51
C LYS A 29 2.87 -4.03 7.82
N THR A 30 3.92 -3.32 7.41
CA THR A 30 4.02 -1.87 7.54
C THR A 30 3.78 -1.21 6.19
N LYS A 31 3.43 0.09 6.19
CA LYS A 31 3.19 0.86 4.97
C LYS A 31 4.32 0.68 3.96
N ASP A 32 5.55 0.98 4.37
CA ASP A 32 6.68 1.00 3.45
C ASP A 32 7.02 -0.40 2.91
N LEU A 33 6.88 -1.44 3.73
CA LEU A 33 7.09 -2.83 3.31
C LEU A 33 6.07 -3.26 2.26
N VAL A 34 4.80 -2.97 2.50
CA VAL A 34 3.72 -3.32 1.58
C VAL A 34 3.84 -2.56 0.25
N LEU A 35 4.07 -1.25 0.32
CA LEU A 35 4.20 -0.41 -0.88
C LEU A 35 5.44 -0.81 -1.70
N LEU A 36 6.57 -1.14 -1.05
CA LEU A 36 7.74 -1.70 -1.73
C LEU A 36 7.42 -3.04 -2.40
N ARG A 37 6.70 -3.93 -1.70
CA ARG A 37 6.34 -5.25 -2.21
C ARG A 37 5.44 -5.17 -3.44
N TYR A 38 4.52 -4.22 -3.49
CA TYR A 38 3.68 -3.99 -4.67
C TYR A 38 4.31 -3.07 -5.72
N GLY A 39 5.53 -2.57 -5.46
CA GLY A 39 6.30 -1.77 -6.41
C GLY A 39 5.69 -0.39 -6.63
N TYR A 40 5.21 0.25 -5.56
CA TYR A 40 4.75 1.63 -5.62
C TYR A 40 5.94 2.58 -5.81
N ASN A 41 5.82 3.51 -6.75
CA ASN A 41 6.82 4.55 -6.94
C ASN A 41 6.54 5.79 -6.07
N VAL A 42 7.50 6.72 -5.98
CA VAL A 42 7.40 7.89 -5.10
C VAL A 42 6.17 8.76 -5.40
N GLU A 43 5.79 8.91 -6.68
CA GLU A 43 4.63 9.71 -7.07
C GLU A 43 3.32 9.02 -6.69
N GLU A 44 3.21 7.71 -6.90
CA GLU A 44 2.06 6.90 -6.48
C GLU A 44 1.88 6.94 -4.95
N ILE A 45 2.99 6.78 -4.20
CA ILE A 45 2.98 6.86 -2.74
C ILE A 45 2.50 8.24 -2.29
N LYS A 46 2.96 9.30 -2.97
CA LYS A 46 2.53 10.67 -2.66
C LYS A 46 1.03 10.85 -2.89
N LYS A 47 0.52 10.47 -4.06
CA LYS A 47 -0.92 10.56 -4.37
C LYS A 47 -1.77 9.80 -3.34
N LEU A 48 -1.32 8.61 -2.94
CA LEU A 48 -2.03 7.80 -1.95
C LEU A 48 -2.01 8.45 -0.55
N ASN A 49 -0.88 9.01 -0.13
CA ASN A 49 -0.78 9.73 1.14
C ASN A 49 -1.65 10.99 1.14
N ASP A 50 -1.62 11.77 0.06
CA ASP A 50 -2.41 12.99 -0.09
C ASP A 50 -3.91 12.66 -0.04
N TYR A 51 -4.35 11.61 -0.74
CA TYR A 51 -5.72 11.13 -0.70
C TYR A 51 -6.18 10.70 0.70
N LEU A 52 -5.41 9.85 1.40
CA LEU A 52 -5.76 9.43 2.76
C LEU A 52 -5.74 10.59 3.76
N PHE A 53 -4.86 11.57 3.54
CA PHE A 53 -4.82 12.81 4.31
C PHE A 53 -6.08 13.64 4.11
N GLU A 54 -6.52 13.84 2.87
CA GLU A 54 -7.77 14.56 2.56
C GLU A 54 -8.98 13.88 3.21
N LEU A 55 -9.10 12.56 3.09
CA LEU A 55 -10.16 11.81 3.76
C LEU A 55 -10.16 12.01 5.28
N THR A 56 -8.98 11.99 5.88
CA THR A 56 -8.83 12.18 7.33
C THR A 56 -9.19 13.60 7.74
N PHE A 57 -8.76 14.60 6.95
CA PHE A 57 -8.99 16.01 7.24
C PHE A 57 -10.46 16.40 7.09
N ASN A 58 -11.15 15.85 6.09
CA ASN A 58 -12.56 16.14 5.81
C ASN A 58 -13.53 15.23 6.58
N GLU A 59 -13.03 14.22 7.31
CA GLU A 59 -13.84 13.17 7.95
C GLU A 59 -14.72 12.40 6.94
N ASP A 60 -14.25 12.30 5.70
CA ASP A 60 -14.96 11.62 4.61
C ASP A 60 -14.97 10.11 4.85
N LYS A 61 -16.09 9.48 4.53
CA LYS A 61 -16.25 8.02 4.57
C LYS A 61 -16.30 7.49 3.16
N VAL A 62 -15.40 6.57 2.86
CA VAL A 62 -15.35 5.86 1.58
C VAL A 62 -15.48 4.37 1.82
N THR A 63 -16.12 3.70 0.87
CA THR A 63 -16.23 2.25 0.84
C THR A 63 -14.92 1.62 0.36
N LYS A 64 -14.73 0.33 0.64
CA LYS A 64 -13.59 -0.45 0.14
C LYS A 64 -13.55 -0.49 -1.38
N LYS A 65 -14.71 -0.48 -2.03
CA LYS A 65 -14.83 -0.42 -3.50
C LYS A 65 -14.36 0.91 -4.06
N GLU A 66 -14.81 2.04 -3.50
CA GLU A 66 -14.36 3.37 -3.92
C GLU A 66 -12.84 3.53 -3.69
N PHE A 67 -12.33 3.03 -2.56
CA PHE A 67 -10.90 3.02 -2.29
C PHE A 67 -10.12 2.19 -3.33
N LYS A 68 -10.65 1.02 -3.74
CA LYS A 68 -10.06 0.19 -4.79
C LYS A 68 -10.01 0.93 -6.13
N GLU A 69 -11.06 1.66 -6.49
CA GLU A 69 -11.10 2.48 -7.72
C GLU A 69 -10.01 3.55 -7.70
N VAL A 70 -9.85 4.28 -6.59
CA VAL A 70 -8.75 5.25 -6.44
C VAL A 70 -7.36 4.59 -6.52
N LEU A 71 -7.19 3.40 -5.94
CA LEU A 71 -5.93 2.67 -6.07
C LEU A 71 -5.65 2.26 -7.52
N CYS A 72 -6.65 1.83 -8.28
CA CYS A 72 -6.51 1.52 -9.70
C CYS A 72 -6.08 2.76 -10.49
N ASP A 73 -6.69 3.92 -10.22
CA ASP A 73 -6.35 5.19 -10.86
C ASP A 73 -4.93 5.65 -10.54
N ILE A 74 -4.51 5.58 -9.27
CA ILE A 74 -3.15 5.93 -8.85
C ILE A 74 -2.10 5.07 -9.56
N ARG A 75 -2.42 3.79 -9.74
CA ARG A 75 -1.53 2.77 -10.31
C ARG A 75 -1.59 2.67 -11.83
N GLU A 76 -2.54 3.36 -12.46
CA GLU A 76 -2.83 3.24 -13.89
C GLU A 76 -3.09 1.78 -14.31
N LEU A 77 -3.78 1.02 -13.45
CA LEU A 77 -4.11 -0.39 -13.67
C LEU A 77 -5.62 -0.57 -13.86
N PRO A 78 -6.07 -1.46 -14.77
CA PRO A 78 -7.49 -1.72 -14.97
C PRO A 78 -8.14 -2.38 -13.76
N GLU A 79 -7.38 -3.18 -13.01
CA GLU A 79 -7.85 -3.84 -11.79
C GLU A 79 -6.68 -4.17 -10.85
N ILE A 80 -6.97 -4.14 -9.55
CA ILE A 80 -6.08 -4.57 -8.48
C ILE A 80 -6.77 -5.68 -7.66
N PRO A 81 -6.08 -6.77 -7.29
CA PRO A 81 -6.65 -7.82 -6.44
C PRO A 81 -7.08 -7.28 -5.07
N ASN A 82 -8.22 -7.73 -4.54
CA ASN A 82 -8.72 -7.29 -3.22
C ASN A 82 -7.69 -7.54 -2.10
N ARG A 83 -6.88 -8.61 -2.21
CA ARG A 83 -5.78 -8.87 -1.29
C ARG A 83 -4.75 -7.73 -1.24
N GLN A 84 -4.42 -7.13 -2.38
CA GLN A 84 -3.50 -6.00 -2.42
C GLN A 84 -4.13 -4.77 -1.75
N VAL A 85 -5.42 -4.54 -1.96
CA VAL A 85 -6.17 -3.46 -1.30
C VAL A 85 -6.10 -3.63 0.23
N ASP A 86 -6.35 -4.85 0.71
CA ASP A 86 -6.29 -5.19 2.13
C ASP A 86 -4.89 -5.01 2.71
N ASP A 87 -3.88 -5.54 2.04
CA ASP A 87 -2.50 -5.39 2.50
C ASP A 87 -2.08 -3.92 2.59
N VAL A 88 -2.48 -3.08 1.62
CA VAL A 88 -2.20 -1.63 1.64
C VAL A 88 -2.86 -0.97 2.84
N LEU A 89 -4.17 -1.17 3.04
CA LEU A 89 -4.90 -0.63 4.18
C LEU A 89 -4.28 -1.09 5.51
N GLU A 90 -4.01 -2.38 5.66
CA GLU A 90 -3.35 -2.92 6.86
C GLU A 90 -1.96 -2.33 7.07
N GLY A 91 -1.18 -2.13 6.01
CA GLY A 91 0.14 -1.51 6.05
C GLY A 91 0.10 -0.11 6.67
N TYR A 92 -0.82 0.74 6.22
CA TYR A 92 -1.01 2.07 6.81
C TYR A 92 -1.51 2.00 8.26
N ARG A 93 -2.50 1.13 8.55
CA ARG A 93 -3.04 0.97 9.91
C ARG A 93 -1.96 0.56 10.90
N ASN A 94 -1.16 -0.44 10.56
CA ASN A 94 -0.08 -0.96 11.40
C ASN A 94 1.09 0.01 11.54
N SER A 95 1.20 0.97 10.62
CA SER A 95 2.11 2.12 10.72
C SER A 95 1.53 3.29 11.54
N ASN A 96 0.37 3.12 12.19
CA ASN A 96 -0.36 4.14 12.95
C ASN A 96 -0.72 5.40 12.13
N LEU A 97 -1.03 5.23 10.84
CA LEU A 97 -1.41 6.31 9.94
C LEU A 97 -2.88 6.19 9.57
N HIS A 98 -3.63 7.29 9.65
CA HIS A 98 -5.04 7.38 9.22
C HIS A 98 -5.94 6.26 9.78
N VAL A 99 -5.68 5.82 11.02
CA VAL A 99 -6.24 4.59 11.62
C VAL A 99 -7.77 4.57 11.57
N ASP A 100 -8.43 5.68 11.90
CA ASP A 100 -9.89 5.76 11.93
C ASP A 100 -10.51 5.64 10.53
N VAL A 101 -9.95 6.36 9.55
CA VAL A 101 -10.36 6.27 8.14
C VAL A 101 -10.17 4.86 7.62
N ILE A 102 -9.01 4.25 7.86
CA ILE A 102 -8.71 2.90 7.39
C ILE A 102 -9.64 1.87 8.03
N ASN A 103 -9.92 1.98 9.32
CA ASN A 103 -10.86 1.09 9.98
C ASN A 103 -12.27 1.24 9.41
N ASN A 104 -12.69 2.46 9.02
CA ASN A 104 -13.96 2.66 8.34
C ASN A 104 -13.98 1.95 6.98
N ILE A 105 -12.92 2.08 6.18
CA ILE A 105 -12.82 1.43 4.87
C ILE A 105 -12.80 -0.09 5.00
N LEU A 106 -11.98 -0.65 5.90
CA LEU A 106 -11.85 -2.09 6.11
C LEU A 106 -13.15 -2.75 6.60
N ASN A 107 -13.98 -2.00 7.35
CA ASN A 107 -15.25 -2.49 7.88
C ASN A 107 -16.46 -2.10 7.01
N SER A 108 -16.24 -1.37 5.92
CA SER A 108 -17.31 -1.08 4.96
C SER A 108 -17.63 -2.32 4.12
N ASP A 109 -18.92 -2.58 3.90
CA ASP A 109 -19.36 -3.61 2.96
C ASP A 109 -18.92 -3.23 1.52
N GLU A 110 -18.64 -4.24 0.68
CA GLU A 110 -18.24 -4.06 -0.74
C GLU A 110 -19.27 -3.30 -1.59
#